data_AF-A0A930YEQ8-F1
#
_entry.id   AF-A0A930YEQ8-F1
#
_cell.length_a   1.000
_cell.length_b   1.000
_cell.length_c   1.000
_cell.angle_alpha   90.00
_cell.angle_beta   90.00
_cell.angle_gamma   90.00
#
_symmetry.space_group_name_H-M   'P 1'
#
loop_
_entity.id
_entity.type
_entity.pdbx_description
1 polymer ?
#
loop_
_entity_poly.entity_id
_entity_poly.type
_entity_poly.pdbx_seq_one_letter_code
_entity_poly.pdbx_strand_id
1 'polypeptide(L)'
;MAGLDRRFYAFVIDRLVGWTLIGAAGWAAYALFFRDDAVWGGVALVAGAVLLVWLLFAVALGASGATPGKAAVGLRVVGVGTGAPIGVGRALLRGLVLGVATIPTFGIGLATLAWTALMDPRRQRRGWHDQVARSIEVDVRPEPVEVDRAHSGPRHVVNLTAMRLVPAPPAPQPEAPRRTPRAAPTPSTVPVPQPQPPVPVPAGVADANRTARRAPVVAPTGPPSGWVLTFDTGERVPVDGLVLVGRRPEGRGGETVRRLVALPSPDMSLSKTHAQVGLAGDGALVVMDRGSTNGSVLVRQGVSRPLSGGKPATLLDGDVVRFGDRTMRVSREG
;
A
#
# COMPACT_ATOMS: atom_id res chain seq x y z
N MET A 1 16.94 0.57 3.20
CA MET A 1 16.12 1.63 3.83
C MET A 1 16.61 2.97 3.28
N ALA A 2 15.84 3.66 2.44
CA ALA A 2 16.33 4.82 1.68
C ALA A 2 15.30 5.95 1.45
N GLY A 3 14.07 5.83 1.94
CA GLY A 3 12.95 6.61 1.36
C GLY A 3 12.42 7.82 2.14
N LEU A 4 12.73 7.98 3.44
CA LEU A 4 12.12 9.05 4.26
C LEU A 4 12.99 10.31 4.28
N ASP A 5 14.30 10.15 4.48
CA ASP A 5 15.26 11.26 4.58
C ASP A 5 15.32 12.06 3.26
N ARG A 6 15.34 11.37 2.11
CA ARG A 6 15.42 12.03 0.79
C ARG A 6 14.21 12.90 0.46
N ARG A 7 13.00 12.47 0.86
CA ARG A 7 11.77 13.25 0.66
C ARG A 7 11.74 14.47 1.55
N PHE A 8 12.25 14.34 2.77
CA PHE A 8 12.42 15.46 3.69
C PHE A 8 13.41 16.48 3.12
N TYR A 9 14.59 16.05 2.64
CA TYR A 9 15.55 16.95 2.00
C TYR A 9 15.00 17.65 0.76
N ALA A 10 14.28 16.92 -0.11
CA ALA A 10 13.61 17.52 -1.27
C ALA A 10 12.64 18.64 -0.86
N PHE A 11 11.82 18.38 0.18
CA PHE A 11 10.88 19.34 0.71
C PHE A 11 11.58 20.56 1.31
N VAL A 12 12.65 20.36 2.08
CA VAL A 12 13.44 21.45 2.66
C VAL A 12 14.06 22.32 1.57
N ILE A 13 14.67 21.72 0.55
CA ILE A 13 15.28 22.46 -0.57
C ILE A 13 14.21 23.28 -1.31
N ASP A 14 13.08 22.66 -1.66
CA ASP A 14 11.97 23.35 -2.32
C ASP A 14 11.46 24.55 -1.49
N ARG A 15 11.43 24.42 -0.15
CA ARG A 15 11.01 25.50 0.74
C ARG A 15 12.02 26.61 0.87
N LEU A 16 13.29 26.28 1.00
CA LEU A 16 14.35 27.28 1.04
C LEU A 16 14.37 28.10 -0.25
N VAL A 17 14.26 27.45 -1.41
CA VAL A 17 14.17 28.16 -2.70
C VAL A 17 12.94 29.07 -2.74
N GLY A 18 11.75 28.54 -2.41
CA GLY A 18 10.51 29.33 -2.42
C GLY A 18 10.55 30.52 -1.46
N TRP A 19 10.99 30.31 -0.21
CA TRP A 19 11.08 31.38 0.80
C TRP A 19 12.16 32.40 0.47
N THR A 20 13.28 32.00 -0.13
CA THR A 20 14.31 32.95 -0.56
C THR A 20 13.78 33.88 -1.64
N LEU A 21 13.06 33.34 -2.63
CA LEU A 21 12.44 34.13 -3.70
C LEU A 21 11.36 35.09 -3.16
N ILE A 22 10.50 34.61 -2.26
CA ILE A 22 9.45 35.43 -1.63
C ILE A 22 10.08 36.49 -0.71
N GLY A 23 11.12 36.14 0.05
CA GLY A 23 11.86 37.06 0.91
C GLY A 23 12.54 38.18 0.12
N ALA A 24 13.15 37.86 -1.02
CA ALA A 24 13.70 38.85 -1.95
C ALA A 24 12.62 39.78 -2.50
N ALA A 25 11.44 39.25 -2.85
CA ALA A 25 10.30 40.06 -3.28
C ALA A 25 9.76 40.95 -2.15
N GLY A 26 9.75 40.45 -0.90
CA GLY A 26 9.38 41.23 0.29
C GLY A 26 10.35 42.38 0.54
N TRP A 27 11.65 42.13 0.41
CA TRP A 27 12.67 43.18 0.49
C TRP A 27 12.51 44.21 -0.63
N ALA A 28 12.26 43.78 -1.87
CA ALA A 28 11.98 44.68 -2.98
C ALA A 28 10.70 45.50 -2.75
N ALA A 29 9.63 44.90 -2.23
CA ALA A 29 8.40 45.60 -1.86
C ALA A 29 8.66 46.66 -0.80
N TYR A 30 9.50 46.34 0.19
CA TYR A 30 9.89 47.30 1.21
C TYR A 30 10.69 48.47 0.62
N ALA A 31 11.71 48.16 -0.18
CA ALA A 31 12.61 49.15 -0.76
C ALA A 31 11.94 50.08 -1.77
N LEU A 32 10.98 49.56 -2.56
CA LEU A 32 10.35 50.27 -3.68
C LEU A 32 8.99 50.89 -3.34
N PHE A 33 8.29 50.40 -2.32
CA PHE A 33 6.91 50.81 -2.06
C PHE A 33 6.65 51.16 -0.59
N PHE A 34 6.98 50.26 0.36
CA PHE A 34 6.65 50.53 1.77
C PHE A 34 7.44 51.69 2.37
N ARG A 35 8.61 52.02 1.83
CA ARG A 35 9.39 53.20 2.23
C ARG A 35 8.67 54.53 1.90
N ASP A 36 7.85 54.53 0.85
CA ASP A 36 7.16 55.71 0.33
C ASP A 36 5.65 55.68 0.62
N ASP A 37 5.23 54.92 1.65
CA ASP A 37 3.82 54.70 2.05
C ASP A 37 2.90 54.15 0.94
N ALA A 38 3.47 53.61 -0.14
CA ALA A 38 2.74 53.00 -1.26
C ALA A 38 2.33 51.54 -0.94
N VAL A 39 1.59 51.35 0.16
CA VAL A 39 1.28 50.03 0.75
C VAL A 39 0.68 49.06 -0.27
N TRP A 40 -0.27 49.51 -1.09
CA TRP A 40 -0.93 48.65 -2.07
C TRP A 40 0.00 48.17 -3.19
N GLY A 41 0.98 48.98 -3.59
CA GLY A 41 2.00 48.58 -4.57
C GLY A 41 2.91 47.48 -4.01
N GLY A 42 3.34 47.62 -2.76
CA GLY A 42 4.13 46.60 -2.07
C GLY A 42 3.36 45.30 -1.88
N VAL A 43 2.09 45.38 -1.46
CA VAL A 43 1.21 44.21 -1.32
C VAL A 43 0.99 43.51 -2.65
N ALA A 44 0.72 44.25 -3.73
CA ALA A 44 0.54 43.69 -5.07
C ALA A 44 1.81 42.99 -5.58
N LEU A 45 2.99 43.58 -5.34
CA LEU A 45 4.27 42.96 -5.70
C LEU A 45 4.48 41.63 -4.98
N VAL A 46 4.29 41.58 -3.66
CA VAL A 46 4.45 40.35 -2.87
C VAL A 46 3.43 39.29 -3.29
N ALA A 47 2.17 39.66 -3.46
CA ALA A 47 1.12 38.74 -3.91
C ALA A 47 1.43 38.18 -5.31
N GLY A 48 1.86 39.04 -6.24
CA GLY A 48 2.28 38.64 -7.58
C GLY A 48 3.47 37.70 -7.56
N ALA A 49 4.49 37.96 -6.72
CA ALA A 49 5.65 37.10 -6.56
C ALA A 49 5.27 35.72 -5.99
N VAL A 50 4.39 35.67 -4.98
CA VAL A 50 3.88 34.40 -4.43
C VAL A 50 3.16 33.59 -5.51
N LEU A 51 2.27 34.23 -6.28
CA LEU A 51 1.55 33.58 -7.38
C LEU A 51 2.50 33.09 -8.47
N LEU A 52 3.51 33.89 -8.83
CA LEU A 52 4.51 33.53 -9.84
C LEU A 52 5.35 32.33 -9.40
N VAL A 53 5.89 32.36 -8.18
CA VAL A 53 6.69 31.25 -7.63
C VAL A 53 5.85 29.98 -7.57
N TRP A 54 4.60 30.07 -7.11
CA TRP A 54 3.67 28.94 -7.11
C TRP A 54 3.43 28.38 -8.53
N LEU A 55 3.19 29.25 -9.51
CA LEU A 55 2.96 28.86 -10.90
C LEU A 55 4.19 28.17 -11.50
N LEU A 56 5.39 28.72 -11.29
CA LEU A 56 6.64 28.15 -11.77
C LEU A 56 6.87 26.75 -11.22
N PHE A 57 6.64 26.55 -9.92
CA PHE A 57 6.78 25.23 -9.29
C PHE A 57 5.73 24.25 -9.79
N ALA A 58 4.48 24.70 -10.00
CA ALA A 58 3.42 23.86 -10.55
C ALA A 58 3.72 23.44 -12.00
N VAL A 59 4.20 24.37 -12.83
CA VAL A 59 4.59 24.08 -14.22
C VAL A 59 5.79 23.12 -14.24
N ALA A 60 6.83 23.38 -13.46
CA ALA A 60 8.00 22.50 -13.37
C ALA A 60 7.60 21.07 -12.98
N LEU A 61 6.78 20.93 -11.94
CA LEU A 61 6.27 19.64 -11.48
C LEU A 61 5.38 18.96 -12.53
N GLY A 62 4.50 19.71 -13.19
CA GLY A 62 3.57 19.17 -14.18
C GLY A 62 4.24 18.75 -15.49
N ALA A 63 5.25 19.50 -15.93
CA ALA A 63 5.96 19.24 -17.18
C ALA A 63 7.04 18.16 -17.02
N SER A 64 7.79 18.18 -15.92
CA SER A 64 8.96 17.31 -15.74
C SER A 64 8.78 16.22 -14.67
N GLY A 65 7.70 16.29 -13.89
CA GLY A 65 7.54 15.48 -12.69
C GLY A 65 8.46 15.90 -11.54
N ALA A 66 9.32 16.91 -11.72
CA ALA A 66 10.30 17.31 -10.72
C ALA A 66 10.19 18.80 -10.37
N THR A 67 10.32 19.09 -9.08
CA THR A 67 10.66 20.42 -8.56
C THR A 67 12.18 20.49 -8.32
N PRO A 68 12.78 21.68 -8.13
CA PRO A 68 14.22 21.81 -7.93
C PRO A 68 14.79 20.89 -6.84
N GLY A 69 14.13 20.80 -5.69
CA GLY A 69 14.50 19.92 -4.59
C GLY A 69 14.32 18.44 -4.90
N LYS A 70 13.24 18.07 -5.60
CA LYS A 70 13.02 16.68 -6.04
C LYS A 70 14.04 16.24 -7.09
N ALA A 71 14.37 17.12 -8.03
CA ALA A 71 15.41 16.88 -9.02
C ALA A 71 16.77 16.66 -8.35
N ALA A 72 17.12 17.47 -7.34
CA ALA A 72 18.38 17.36 -6.61
C ALA A 72 18.55 15.99 -5.92
N VAL A 73 17.47 15.41 -5.40
CA VAL A 73 17.50 14.10 -4.72
C VAL A 73 17.14 12.91 -5.62
N GLY A 74 16.86 13.13 -6.90
CA GLY A 74 16.51 12.06 -7.87
C GLY A 74 15.06 11.56 -7.81
N LEU A 75 14.15 12.35 -7.24
CA LEU A 75 12.72 12.02 -7.16
C LEU A 75 11.95 12.61 -8.34
N ARG A 76 11.00 11.83 -8.88
CA ARG A 76 10.03 12.31 -9.87
C ARG A 76 8.62 11.90 -9.49
N VAL A 77 7.68 12.81 -9.76
CA VAL A 77 6.25 12.63 -9.59
C VAL A 77 5.64 12.25 -10.93
N VAL A 78 5.03 11.08 -10.98
CA VAL A 78 4.43 10.52 -12.18
C VAL A 78 2.96 10.17 -11.96
N GLY A 79 2.20 10.18 -13.05
CA GLY A 79 0.79 9.81 -13.03
C GLY A 79 0.59 8.32 -12.78
N VAL A 80 -0.41 7.98 -11.96
CA VAL A 80 -0.81 6.59 -11.72
C VAL A 80 -1.33 5.98 -13.02
N GLY A 81 -0.64 4.94 -13.52
CA GLY A 81 -1.03 4.17 -14.69
C GLY A 81 -0.23 4.46 -15.97
N THR A 82 0.40 5.63 -16.11
CA THR A 82 1.15 6.01 -17.33
C THR A 82 2.66 6.10 -17.14
N GLY A 83 3.14 6.37 -15.92
CA GLY A 83 4.57 6.62 -15.67
C GLY A 83 5.10 7.93 -16.24
N ALA A 84 4.26 8.72 -16.92
CA ALA A 84 4.59 10.04 -17.45
C ALA A 84 4.37 11.15 -16.40
N PRO A 85 4.95 12.35 -16.60
CA PRO A 85 4.67 13.52 -15.76
C PRO A 85 3.17 13.77 -15.63
N ILE A 86 2.75 14.27 -14.46
CA ILE A 86 1.33 14.39 -14.08
C ILE A 86 0.53 15.38 -14.95
N GLY A 87 1.22 16.23 -15.72
CA GLY A 87 0.64 17.29 -16.52
C GLY A 87 0.44 18.59 -15.72
N VAL A 88 0.64 19.73 -16.38
CA VAL A 88 0.57 21.07 -15.75
C VAL A 88 -0.79 21.33 -15.09
N GLY A 89 -1.89 20.96 -15.74
CA GLY A 89 -3.23 21.15 -15.17
C GLY A 89 -3.46 20.42 -13.83
N ARG A 90 -2.97 19.19 -13.71
CA ARG A 90 -3.06 18.44 -12.44
C ARG A 90 -2.11 18.97 -11.38
N ALA A 91 -0.93 19.45 -11.78
CA ALA A 91 0.00 20.10 -10.87
C ALA A 91 -0.54 21.41 -10.31
N LEU A 92 -1.24 22.21 -11.13
CA LEU A 92 -1.92 23.42 -10.69
C LEU A 92 -3.06 23.11 -9.73
N LEU A 93 -3.90 22.11 -10.03
CA LEU A 93 -4.97 21.67 -9.12
C LEU A 93 -4.38 21.23 -7.77
N ARG A 94 -3.31 20.42 -7.80
CA ARG A 94 -2.56 20.00 -6.60
C ARG A 94 -2.10 21.21 -5.78
N GLY A 95 -1.48 22.18 -6.45
CA GLY A 95 -0.98 23.40 -5.84
C GLY A 95 -2.09 24.30 -5.28
N LEU A 96 -3.26 24.37 -5.95
CA LEU A 96 -4.38 25.22 -5.56
C LEU A 96 -5.06 24.65 -4.32
N VAL A 97 -5.30 23.34 -4.32
CA VAL A 97 -5.84 22.61 -3.17
C VAL A 97 -4.96 22.78 -1.94
N LEU A 98 -3.63 22.69 -2.12
CA LEU A 98 -2.66 22.99 -1.07
C LEU A 98 -2.72 24.46 -0.63
N GLY A 99 -2.76 25.40 -1.57
CA GLY A 99 -2.86 26.84 -1.28
C GLY A 99 -4.08 27.17 -0.43
N VAL A 100 -5.26 26.73 -0.87
CA VAL A 100 -6.55 26.95 -0.18
C VAL A 100 -6.54 26.31 1.21
N ALA A 101 -6.00 25.10 1.36
CA ALA A 101 -5.89 24.44 2.66
C ALA A 101 -4.96 25.17 3.64
N THR A 102 -4.07 26.03 3.14
CA THR A 102 -3.10 26.78 3.98
C THR A 102 -3.64 28.13 4.45
N ILE A 103 -4.68 28.68 3.78
CA ILE A 103 -5.30 29.98 4.10
C ILE A 103 -5.86 30.05 5.53
N PRO A 104 -6.63 29.06 6.04
CA PRO A 104 -7.21 29.13 7.37
C PRO A 104 -6.19 29.01 8.51
N THR A 105 -4.98 28.53 8.20
CA THR A 105 -3.99 28.11 9.19
C THR A 105 -2.79 29.04 9.29
N PHE A 106 -2.81 30.22 8.63
CA PHE A 106 -1.70 31.20 8.64
C PHE A 106 -0.32 30.55 8.40
N GLY A 107 -0.23 29.62 7.44
CA GLY A 107 1.03 28.91 7.14
C GLY A 107 1.39 27.74 8.07
N ILE A 108 0.72 27.59 9.23
CA ILE A 108 0.90 26.43 10.14
C ILE A 108 0.28 25.15 9.55
N GLY A 109 -0.63 25.29 8.58
CA GLY A 109 -1.30 24.19 7.87
C GLY A 109 -0.33 23.26 7.13
N LEU A 110 0.87 23.76 6.79
CA LEU A 110 1.97 22.96 6.23
C LEU A 110 2.60 22.03 7.26
N ALA A 111 2.70 22.43 8.53
CA ALA A 111 3.13 21.57 9.62
C ALA A 111 2.05 20.52 9.94
N THR A 112 0.77 20.88 9.88
CA THR A 112 -0.35 19.94 10.01
C THR A 112 -0.46 18.98 8.83
N LEU A 113 -0.03 19.38 7.63
CA LEU A 113 0.07 18.52 6.43
C LEU A 113 1.29 17.60 6.46
N ALA A 114 2.43 18.08 6.97
CA ALA A 114 3.56 17.22 7.28
C ALA A 114 3.20 16.18 8.38
N TRP A 115 2.39 16.58 9.37
CA TRP A 115 1.83 15.69 10.39
C TRP A 115 0.81 14.69 9.83
N THR A 116 -0.05 15.10 8.89
CA THR A 116 -1.01 14.16 8.24
C THR A 116 -0.37 13.26 7.19
N ALA A 117 0.75 13.65 6.57
CA ALA A 117 1.59 12.75 5.79
C ALA A 117 2.32 11.71 6.67
N LEU A 118 2.60 12.06 7.94
CA LEU A 118 3.08 11.14 8.97
C LEU A 118 1.97 10.22 9.51
N MET A 119 0.71 10.65 9.42
CA MET A 119 -0.50 9.96 9.88
C MET A 119 -1.32 9.35 8.73
N ASP A 120 -0.73 9.05 7.55
CA ASP A 120 -1.44 8.34 6.47
C ASP A 120 -1.54 6.84 6.81
N PRO A 121 -2.76 6.31 7.10
CA PRO A 121 -2.96 4.94 7.57
C PRO A 121 -2.87 3.87 6.46
N ARG A 122 -2.55 4.23 5.21
CA ARG A 122 -2.56 3.27 4.08
C ARG A 122 -1.28 3.29 3.26
N ARG A 123 -0.11 3.12 3.88
CA ARG A 123 1.19 2.63 3.31
C ARG A 123 1.55 2.99 1.85
N GLN A 124 0.96 4.01 1.25
CA GLN A 124 1.25 4.55 -0.08
C GLN A 124 1.83 5.96 0.02
N ARG A 125 1.87 6.55 1.23
CA ARG A 125 2.51 7.84 1.52
C ARG A 125 2.07 8.91 0.52
N ARG A 126 0.75 9.03 0.33
CA ARG A 126 0.15 10.02 -0.56
C ARG A 126 -0.45 11.10 0.32
N GLY A 127 -0.03 12.35 0.15
CA GLY A 127 -0.79 13.45 0.74
C GLY A 127 -2.18 13.51 0.11
N TRP A 128 -3.18 14.06 0.81
CA TRP A 128 -4.52 14.24 0.24
C TRP A 128 -4.48 14.96 -1.14
N HIS A 129 -3.53 15.87 -1.32
CA HIS A 129 -3.25 16.55 -2.58
C HIS A 129 -2.71 15.62 -3.70
N ASP A 130 -1.97 14.56 -3.37
CA ASP A 130 -1.52 13.53 -4.32
C ASP A 130 -2.67 12.58 -4.71
N GLN A 131 -3.62 12.38 -3.79
CA GLN A 131 -4.80 11.56 -4.03
C GLN A 131 -5.76 12.26 -5.00
N VAL A 132 -5.98 13.57 -4.79
CA VAL A 132 -6.75 14.42 -5.72
C VAL A 132 -6.06 14.52 -7.08
N ALA A 133 -4.73 14.61 -7.11
CA ALA A 133 -3.95 14.70 -8.35
C ALA A 133 -3.67 13.34 -9.03
N ARG A 134 -4.03 12.22 -8.39
CA ARG A 134 -3.68 10.84 -8.82
C ARG A 134 -2.19 10.68 -9.16
N SER A 135 -1.32 11.18 -8.30
CA SER A 135 0.14 11.17 -8.48
C SER A 135 0.86 10.23 -7.53
N ILE A 136 1.99 9.66 -7.98
CA ILE A 136 2.93 8.90 -7.15
C ILE A 136 4.36 9.38 -7.35
N GLU A 137 5.15 9.38 -6.27
CA GLU A 137 6.58 9.67 -6.33
C GLU A 137 7.38 8.40 -6.54
N VAL A 138 8.20 8.36 -7.60
CA VAL A 138 9.07 7.26 -7.97
C VAL A 138 10.52 7.73 -7.92
N ASP A 139 11.39 6.92 -7.33
CA ASP A 139 12.86 7.12 -7.38
C ASP A 139 13.36 6.63 -8.74
N VAL A 140 14.07 7.48 -9.47
CA VAL A 140 14.46 7.22 -10.87
C VAL A 140 15.97 6.93 -11.00
N ARG A 141 16.72 6.91 -9.89
CA ARG A 141 18.14 6.52 -9.95
C ARG A 141 18.24 5.01 -10.20
N PRO A 142 19.07 4.55 -11.15
CA PRO A 142 19.36 3.13 -11.30
C PRO A 142 19.95 2.62 -9.99
N GLU A 143 19.29 1.62 -9.38
CA GLU A 143 19.89 0.85 -8.30
C GLU A 143 21.26 0.37 -8.78
N PRO A 144 22.35 0.61 -8.03
CA PRO A 144 23.58 -0.11 -8.27
C PRO A 144 23.20 -1.58 -8.17
N VAL A 145 23.33 -2.32 -9.27
CA VAL A 145 23.31 -3.78 -9.20
C VAL A 145 24.49 -4.14 -8.32
N GLU A 146 24.25 -4.35 -7.03
CA GLU A 146 25.12 -5.20 -6.24
C GLU A 146 25.09 -6.54 -6.96
N VAL A 147 26.14 -6.77 -7.75
CA VAL A 147 26.49 -8.10 -8.19
C VAL A 147 26.72 -8.85 -6.89
N ASP A 148 25.67 -9.54 -6.44
CA ASP A 148 25.75 -10.54 -5.41
C ASP A 148 26.87 -11.47 -5.89
N ARG A 149 28.06 -11.32 -5.30
CA ARG A 149 29.15 -12.26 -5.55
C ARG A 149 28.64 -13.54 -4.92
N ALA A 150 27.96 -14.32 -5.76
CA ALA A 150 27.46 -15.62 -5.45
C ALA A 150 28.57 -16.34 -4.70
N HIS A 151 28.27 -16.70 -3.45
CA HIS A 151 29.11 -17.57 -2.66
C HIS A 151 29.45 -18.77 -3.54
N SER A 152 30.70 -18.82 -4.00
CA SER A 152 31.26 -19.98 -4.68
C SER A 152 31.58 -21.01 -3.61
N GLY A 153 30.54 -21.55 -2.99
CA GLY A 153 30.63 -22.81 -2.26
C GLY A 153 30.71 -23.95 -3.27
N PRO A 154 31.48 -25.02 -3.00
CA PRO A 154 31.69 -26.11 -3.94
C PRO A 154 30.34 -26.76 -4.30
N ARG A 155 29.90 -26.59 -5.54
CA ARG A 155 28.74 -27.33 -6.07
C ARG A 155 29.16 -28.78 -6.28
N HIS A 156 28.48 -29.69 -5.60
CA HIS A 156 28.61 -31.13 -5.81
C HIS A 156 28.21 -31.45 -7.26
N VAL A 157 29.19 -31.82 -8.09
CA VAL A 157 28.95 -32.19 -9.49
C VAL A 157 28.40 -33.61 -9.51
N VAL A 158 27.10 -33.74 -9.75
CA VAL A 158 26.49 -35.05 -10.01
C VAL A 158 26.76 -35.41 -11.47
N ASN A 159 27.53 -36.47 -11.68
CA ASN A 159 27.95 -36.94 -13.00
C ASN A 159 26.75 -37.57 -13.73
N LEU A 160 26.03 -36.80 -14.57
CA LEU A 160 24.85 -37.25 -15.33
C LEU A 160 25.19 -38.19 -16.51
N THR A 161 26.47 -38.56 -16.66
CA THR A 161 26.97 -39.33 -17.82
C THR A 161 26.59 -40.82 -17.80
N ALA A 162 25.72 -41.26 -16.89
CA ALA A 162 25.28 -42.66 -16.78
C ALA A 162 23.77 -42.90 -17.03
N MET A 163 23.03 -41.96 -17.63
CA MET A 163 21.68 -42.25 -18.14
C MET A 163 21.69 -42.47 -19.66
N ARG A 164 21.93 -43.74 -19.99
CA ARG A 164 21.62 -44.51 -21.20
C ARG A 164 20.57 -43.86 -22.14
N LEU A 165 21.02 -43.52 -23.34
CA LEU A 165 20.22 -43.09 -24.49
C LEU A 165 19.17 -44.14 -24.89
N VAL A 166 17.91 -43.72 -24.98
CA VAL A 166 16.86 -44.38 -25.79
C VAL A 166 16.58 -43.44 -26.98
N PRO A 167 16.72 -43.89 -28.25
CA PRO A 167 16.46 -43.03 -29.41
C PRO A 167 14.95 -42.73 -29.56
N ALA A 168 14.61 -41.46 -29.82
CA ALA A 168 13.25 -41.03 -30.16
C ALA A 168 12.97 -41.16 -31.67
N PRO A 169 11.73 -41.46 -32.12
CA PRO A 169 11.39 -41.56 -33.54
C PRO A 169 11.35 -40.19 -34.23
N PRO A 170 11.59 -40.11 -35.56
CA PRO A 170 11.60 -38.85 -36.30
C PRO A 170 10.21 -38.25 -36.48
N ALA A 171 10.12 -36.92 -36.34
CA ALA A 171 8.91 -36.12 -36.50
C ALA A 171 8.60 -35.84 -37.99
N PRO A 172 7.31 -35.76 -38.39
CA PRO A 172 6.92 -35.40 -39.76
C PRO A 172 7.12 -33.90 -40.07
N GLN A 173 7.54 -33.61 -41.31
CA GLN A 173 7.82 -32.27 -41.83
C GLN A 173 6.53 -31.50 -42.20
N PRO A 174 6.52 -30.15 -42.15
CA PRO A 174 5.34 -29.33 -42.41
C PRO A 174 5.06 -29.15 -43.92
N GLU A 175 3.85 -29.45 -44.34
CA GLU A 175 3.35 -29.21 -45.71
C GLU A 175 2.81 -27.77 -45.84
N ALA A 176 3.14 -27.11 -46.96
CA ALA A 176 2.83 -25.71 -47.24
C ALA A 176 1.32 -25.44 -47.46
N PRO A 177 0.74 -24.36 -46.92
CA PRO A 177 -0.67 -24.07 -47.11
C PRO A 177 -0.97 -23.45 -48.49
N ARG A 178 -1.89 -24.09 -49.23
CA ARG A 178 -2.50 -23.57 -50.46
C ARG A 178 -3.38 -22.35 -50.13
N ARG A 179 -3.27 -21.31 -50.96
CA ARG A 179 -4.13 -20.10 -50.90
C ARG A 179 -5.49 -20.41 -51.56
N THR A 180 -6.58 -20.12 -50.86
CA THR A 180 -7.92 -19.95 -51.43
C THR A 180 -8.38 -18.47 -51.29
N PRO A 181 -9.18 -17.92 -52.22
CA PRO A 181 -9.51 -16.49 -52.22
C PRO A 181 -10.81 -16.11 -51.48
N ARG A 182 -10.71 -15.01 -50.72
CA ARG A 182 -11.65 -13.88 -50.51
C ARG A 182 -13.00 -14.07 -49.79
N ALA A 183 -13.21 -13.26 -48.74
CA ALA A 183 -14.42 -12.46 -48.54
C ALA A 183 -14.09 -11.17 -47.75
N ALA A 184 -14.72 -10.06 -48.10
CA ALA A 184 -14.53 -8.73 -47.52
C ALA A 184 -15.25 -8.61 -46.15
N PRO A 185 -14.77 -7.76 -45.22
CA PRO A 185 -15.41 -7.58 -43.92
C PRO A 185 -16.62 -6.64 -44.01
N THR A 186 -17.79 -7.14 -43.61
CA THR A 186 -18.94 -6.31 -43.19
C THR A 186 -18.73 -5.82 -41.75
N PRO A 187 -19.20 -4.59 -41.42
CA PRO A 187 -19.01 -4.02 -40.09
C PRO A 187 -19.90 -4.70 -39.05
N SER A 188 -19.29 -5.24 -38.00
CA SER A 188 -20.01 -5.73 -36.81
C SER A 188 -20.50 -4.55 -35.97
N THR A 189 -21.81 -4.48 -35.80
CA THR A 189 -22.51 -3.61 -34.86
C THR A 189 -22.18 -4.02 -33.42
N VAL A 190 -21.80 -3.02 -32.60
CA VAL A 190 -21.56 -3.17 -31.16
C VAL A 190 -22.90 -3.11 -30.42
N PRO A 191 -23.31 -4.12 -29.64
CA PRO A 191 -24.48 -4.00 -28.77
C PRO A 191 -24.14 -3.18 -27.52
N VAL A 192 -24.86 -2.08 -27.33
CA VAL A 192 -24.85 -1.27 -26.10
C VAL A 192 -25.58 -2.03 -24.98
N PRO A 193 -25.03 -2.19 -23.77
CA PRO A 193 -25.76 -2.76 -22.64
C PRO A 193 -26.82 -1.78 -22.13
N GLN A 194 -28.10 -2.18 -22.20
CA GLN A 194 -29.20 -1.46 -21.55
C GLN A 194 -29.36 -1.90 -20.08
N PRO A 195 -29.79 -1.02 -19.16
CA PRO A 195 -30.01 -1.34 -17.74
C PRO A 195 -31.31 -2.13 -17.54
N GLN A 196 -31.26 -3.25 -16.81
CA GLN A 196 -32.44 -3.98 -16.38
C GLN A 196 -33.01 -3.42 -15.06
N PRO A 197 -34.35 -3.26 -14.92
CA PRO A 197 -34.99 -2.81 -13.68
C PRO A 197 -35.07 -3.93 -12.60
N PRO A 198 -35.21 -3.57 -11.32
CA PRO A 198 -35.24 -4.53 -10.21
C PRO A 198 -36.58 -5.29 -10.14
N VAL A 199 -36.48 -6.60 -9.90
CA VAL A 199 -37.61 -7.51 -9.65
C VAL A 199 -38.04 -7.40 -8.17
N PRO A 200 -39.34 -7.42 -7.83
CA PRO A 200 -39.83 -7.22 -6.46
C PRO A 200 -39.64 -8.46 -5.57
N VAL A 201 -39.37 -8.23 -4.30
CA VAL A 201 -39.36 -9.24 -3.23
C VAL A 201 -40.79 -9.39 -2.69
N PRO A 202 -41.37 -10.60 -2.60
CA PRO A 202 -42.56 -10.83 -1.81
C PRO A 202 -42.20 -10.97 -0.33
N ALA A 203 -42.90 -10.22 0.52
CA ALA A 203 -42.93 -10.40 1.96
C ALA A 203 -43.71 -11.68 2.34
N GLY A 204 -43.22 -12.41 3.34
CA GLY A 204 -43.87 -13.59 3.90
C GLY A 204 -43.55 -13.75 5.38
N VAL A 205 -44.55 -13.43 6.19
CA VAL A 205 -44.75 -13.56 7.65
C VAL A 205 -44.23 -14.84 8.32
N ALA A 206 -43.56 -14.61 9.45
CA ALA A 206 -43.70 -15.20 10.79
C ALA A 206 -43.99 -16.71 11.01
N ASP A 207 -43.17 -17.23 11.95
CA ASP A 207 -43.53 -18.03 13.13
C ASP A 207 -43.23 -19.54 13.16
N ALA A 208 -43.05 -20.02 14.40
CA ALA A 208 -42.91 -21.39 14.88
C ALA A 208 -41.52 -22.05 14.87
N ASN A 209 -40.80 -21.79 15.97
CA ASN A 209 -40.34 -22.79 16.93
C ASN A 209 -40.01 -24.19 16.36
N ARG A 210 -38.72 -24.50 16.20
CA ARG A 210 -38.26 -25.88 16.14
C ARG A 210 -36.96 -26.03 16.93
N THR A 211 -37.14 -26.47 18.17
CA THR A 211 -36.16 -27.21 18.96
C THR A 211 -35.45 -28.26 18.08
N ALA A 212 -34.25 -27.93 17.60
CA ALA A 212 -33.36 -28.87 16.93
C ALA A 212 -32.11 -29.03 17.81
N ARG A 213 -32.23 -30.01 18.71
CA ARG A 213 -31.20 -30.98 19.10
C ARG A 213 -29.75 -30.51 18.88
N ARG A 214 -29.09 -30.17 19.99
CA ARG A 214 -27.63 -30.11 20.18
C ARG A 214 -26.98 -31.30 19.45
N ALA A 215 -26.47 -31.08 18.25
CA ALA A 215 -25.57 -32.02 17.61
C ALA A 215 -24.27 -32.05 18.43
N PRO A 216 -23.66 -33.22 18.69
CA PRO A 216 -22.33 -33.26 19.25
C PRO A 216 -21.43 -32.47 18.31
N VAL A 217 -20.71 -31.47 18.85
CA VAL A 217 -19.58 -30.88 18.15
C VAL A 217 -18.63 -32.04 17.88
N VAL A 218 -18.59 -32.50 16.63
CA VAL A 218 -17.58 -33.46 16.19
C VAL A 218 -16.25 -32.72 16.32
N ALA A 219 -15.53 -33.03 17.40
CA ALA A 219 -14.16 -32.61 17.57
C ALA A 219 -13.35 -33.18 16.38
N PRO A 220 -12.72 -32.34 15.55
CA PRO A 220 -11.86 -32.83 14.50
C PRO A 220 -10.65 -33.53 15.11
N THR A 221 -10.52 -34.81 14.83
CA THR A 221 -9.38 -35.68 15.18
C THR A 221 -8.20 -35.37 14.26
N GLY A 222 -7.70 -34.14 14.30
CA GLY A 222 -6.36 -33.83 13.81
C GLY A 222 -5.37 -33.94 14.97
N PRO A 223 -4.11 -34.33 14.75
CA PRO A 223 -3.12 -34.25 15.82
C PRO A 223 -3.10 -32.80 16.33
N PRO A 224 -3.22 -32.56 17.64
CA PRO A 224 -3.08 -31.22 18.17
C PRO A 224 -1.71 -30.72 17.71
N SER A 225 -1.68 -29.58 17.03
CA SER A 225 -0.43 -29.02 16.50
C SER A 225 0.54 -28.60 17.61
N GLY A 226 0.17 -28.80 18.88
CA GLY A 226 0.81 -28.30 20.07
C GLY A 226 0.68 -26.78 20.19
N TRP A 227 0.26 -26.04 19.17
CA TRP A 227 0.28 -24.59 19.22
C TRP A 227 -0.97 -24.02 19.90
N VAL A 228 -0.74 -23.16 20.90
CA VAL A 228 -1.76 -22.41 21.62
C VAL A 228 -1.46 -20.92 21.48
N LEU A 229 -2.45 -20.15 21.07
CA LEU A 229 -2.42 -18.69 21.03
C LEU A 229 -3.06 -18.15 22.30
N THR A 230 -2.34 -17.35 23.07
CA THR A 230 -2.86 -16.66 24.25
C THR A 230 -2.99 -15.18 23.93
N PHE A 231 -4.21 -14.66 23.96
CA PHE A 231 -4.48 -13.24 23.72
C PHE A 231 -4.37 -12.43 25.02
N ASP A 232 -4.22 -11.11 24.89
CA ASP A 232 -4.19 -10.16 26.01
C ASP A 232 -5.49 -10.14 26.83
N THR A 233 -6.60 -10.58 26.24
CA THR A 233 -7.87 -10.83 26.92
C THR A 233 -7.83 -12.03 27.88
N GLY A 234 -6.76 -12.82 27.84
CA GLY A 234 -6.63 -14.10 28.56
C GLY A 234 -7.22 -15.30 27.81
N GLU A 235 -7.88 -15.08 26.67
CA GLU A 235 -8.41 -16.16 25.84
C GLU A 235 -7.27 -17.03 25.28
N ARG A 236 -7.41 -18.36 25.42
CA ARG A 236 -6.48 -19.35 24.87
C ARG A 236 -7.13 -20.11 23.73
N VAL A 237 -6.49 -20.09 22.58
CA VAL A 237 -7.00 -20.65 21.34
C VAL A 237 -6.00 -21.67 20.78
N PRO A 238 -6.33 -22.97 20.76
CA PRO A 238 -5.51 -23.96 20.08
C PRO A 238 -5.55 -23.74 18.56
N VAL A 239 -4.44 -24.01 17.88
CA VAL A 239 -4.32 -23.85 16.42
C VAL A 239 -4.47 -25.20 15.74
N ASP A 240 -5.71 -25.57 15.40
CA ASP A 240 -6.06 -26.79 14.66
C ASP A 240 -6.34 -26.52 13.16
N GLY A 241 -6.10 -25.28 12.71
CA GLY A 241 -6.15 -24.84 11.32
C GLY A 241 -6.16 -23.32 11.21
N LEU A 242 -6.85 -22.77 10.20
CA LEU A 242 -6.84 -21.33 9.93
C LEU A 242 -7.64 -20.55 10.99
N VAL A 243 -6.94 -19.72 11.75
CA VAL A 243 -7.49 -18.78 12.74
C VAL A 243 -7.40 -17.36 12.17
N LEU A 244 -8.53 -16.66 12.12
CA LEU A 244 -8.55 -15.24 11.74
C LEU A 244 -8.68 -14.37 13.00
N VAL A 245 -7.82 -13.36 13.11
CA VAL A 245 -7.77 -12.43 14.23
C VAL A 245 -8.16 -11.04 13.74
N GLY A 246 -9.07 -10.38 14.44
CA GLY A 246 -9.65 -9.12 13.97
C GLY A 246 -10.62 -8.50 14.97
N ARG A 247 -11.03 -7.25 14.78
CA ARG A 247 -12.07 -6.64 15.65
C ARG A 247 -13.46 -7.20 15.37
N ARG A 248 -13.67 -7.63 14.12
CA ARG A 248 -14.88 -8.29 13.59
C ARG A 248 -14.41 -9.19 12.44
N PRO A 249 -13.75 -10.32 12.76
CA PRO A 249 -13.14 -11.16 11.75
C PRO A 249 -14.22 -11.85 10.93
N GLU A 250 -14.08 -11.77 9.61
CA GLU A 250 -14.93 -12.42 8.63
C GLU A 250 -14.04 -13.19 7.64
N GLY A 251 -14.42 -14.43 7.34
CA GLY A 251 -13.78 -15.26 6.31
C GLY A 251 -14.18 -14.82 4.90
N ARG A 252 -13.29 -14.97 3.93
CA ARG A 252 -13.65 -14.77 2.51
C ARG A 252 -14.33 -16.02 1.96
N GLY A 253 -15.19 -15.85 0.95
CA GLY A 253 -15.80 -16.98 0.23
C GLY A 253 -14.72 -17.92 -0.31
N GLY A 254 -14.79 -19.20 0.08
CA GLY A 254 -13.80 -20.22 -0.28
C GLY A 254 -12.69 -20.48 0.75
N GLU A 255 -12.62 -19.72 1.87
CA GLU A 255 -11.66 -20.00 2.96
C GLU A 255 -12.28 -20.94 4.01
N THR A 256 -11.65 -22.08 4.29
CA THR A 256 -12.04 -22.96 5.39
C THR A 256 -11.46 -22.44 6.72
N VAL A 257 -12.14 -21.44 7.29
CA VAL A 257 -11.75 -20.85 8.58
C VAL A 257 -12.16 -21.78 9.71
N ARG A 258 -11.21 -22.18 10.55
CA ARG A 258 -11.47 -22.99 11.75
C ARG A 258 -11.98 -22.14 12.91
N ARG A 259 -11.39 -20.95 13.09
CA ARG A 259 -11.79 -20.06 14.20
C ARG A 259 -11.69 -18.59 13.84
N LEU A 260 -12.64 -17.84 14.34
CA LEU A 260 -12.73 -16.39 14.27
C LEU A 260 -12.49 -15.84 15.68
N VAL A 261 -11.39 -15.13 15.90
CA VAL A 261 -11.06 -14.51 17.19
C VAL A 261 -11.30 -13.02 17.10
N ALA A 262 -12.39 -12.58 17.74
CA ALA A 262 -12.78 -11.18 17.80
C ALA A 262 -12.10 -10.49 18.98
N LEU A 263 -11.18 -9.56 18.70
CA LEU A 263 -10.51 -8.72 19.69
C LEU A 263 -11.07 -7.29 19.61
N PRO A 264 -11.96 -6.87 20.53
CA PRO A 264 -12.47 -5.51 20.56
C PRO A 264 -11.32 -4.51 20.72
N SER A 265 -11.20 -3.52 19.84
CA SER A 265 -10.13 -2.51 19.87
C SER A 265 -10.79 -1.14 20.03
N PRO A 266 -10.77 -0.53 21.23
CA PRO A 266 -11.46 0.73 21.52
C PRO A 266 -10.86 1.92 20.77
N ASP A 267 -9.56 1.87 20.46
CA ASP A 267 -8.85 2.89 19.67
C ASP A 267 -8.97 2.67 18.15
N MET A 268 -9.77 1.67 17.73
CA MET A 268 -9.94 1.26 16.34
C MET A 268 -8.64 0.87 15.63
N SER A 269 -7.58 0.56 16.37
CA SER A 269 -6.28 0.23 15.80
C SER A 269 -6.22 -1.18 15.18
N LEU A 270 -7.22 -2.02 15.48
CA LEU A 270 -7.33 -3.37 14.95
C LEU A 270 -8.35 -3.42 13.78
N SER A 271 -7.93 -3.87 12.60
CA SER A 271 -8.80 -4.00 11.41
C SER A 271 -9.87 -5.09 11.58
N LYS A 272 -10.94 -5.07 10.76
CA LYS A 272 -12.03 -6.06 10.80
C LYS A 272 -11.50 -7.49 10.81
N THR A 273 -10.70 -7.83 9.80
CA THR A 273 -9.84 -9.03 9.75
C THR A 273 -8.40 -8.53 9.62
N HIS A 274 -7.62 -8.59 10.70
CA HIS A 274 -6.29 -7.99 10.79
C HIS A 274 -5.20 -8.97 10.34
N ALA A 275 -5.19 -10.18 10.90
CA ALA A 275 -4.20 -11.20 10.61
C ALA A 275 -4.85 -12.57 10.50
N GLN A 276 -4.14 -13.49 9.85
CA GLN A 276 -4.44 -14.91 9.91
C GLN A 276 -3.26 -15.64 10.52
N VAL A 277 -3.58 -16.66 11.30
CA VAL A 277 -2.63 -17.59 11.89
C VAL A 277 -3.04 -18.99 11.48
N GLY A 278 -2.08 -19.82 11.09
CA GLY A 278 -2.35 -21.20 10.72
C GLY A 278 -1.06 -21.98 10.62
N LEU A 279 -1.18 -23.24 10.24
CA LEU A 279 -0.03 -24.10 10.02
C LEU A 279 0.34 -24.07 8.54
N ALA A 280 1.63 -23.93 8.25
CA ALA A 280 2.18 -24.19 6.93
C ALA A 280 2.19 -25.71 6.64
N GLY A 281 2.44 -26.09 5.39
CA GLY A 281 2.42 -27.50 4.97
C GLY A 281 3.47 -28.38 5.65
N ASP A 282 4.49 -27.76 6.26
CA ASP A 282 5.55 -28.39 7.06
C ASP A 282 5.22 -28.48 8.57
N GLY A 283 4.02 -28.04 8.97
CA GLY A 283 3.59 -27.99 10.38
C GLY A 283 4.11 -26.78 11.16
N ALA A 284 4.85 -25.86 10.53
CA ALA A 284 5.30 -24.64 11.18
C ALA A 284 4.13 -23.66 11.38
N LEU A 285 4.07 -23.02 12.55
CA LEU A 285 3.08 -21.98 12.80
C LEU A 285 3.45 -20.72 12.00
N VAL A 286 2.52 -20.21 11.21
CA VAL A 286 2.71 -19.01 10.40
C VAL A 286 1.66 -17.97 10.72
N VAL A 287 2.08 -16.72 10.81
CA VAL A 287 1.21 -15.55 10.84
C VAL A 287 1.35 -14.78 9.55
N MET A 288 0.24 -14.32 9.00
CA MET A 288 0.22 -13.42 7.86
C MET A 288 -0.70 -12.25 8.14
N ASP A 289 -0.17 -11.04 8.00
CA ASP A 289 -0.95 -9.82 8.02
C ASP A 289 -1.82 -9.74 6.75
N ARG A 290 -3.14 -9.57 6.91
CA ARG A 290 -4.10 -9.55 5.80
C ARG A 290 -4.27 -8.16 5.17
N GLY A 291 -3.28 -7.28 5.34
CA GLY A 291 -3.31 -5.91 4.85
C GLY A 291 -3.97 -4.98 5.86
N SER A 292 -3.69 -5.21 7.15
CA SER A 292 -4.16 -4.36 8.24
C SER A 292 -3.68 -2.91 8.06
N THR A 293 -4.49 -1.98 8.57
CA THR A 293 -4.22 -0.54 8.49
C THR A 293 -2.96 -0.15 9.28
N ASN A 294 -2.83 -0.68 10.51
CA ASN A 294 -1.74 -0.33 11.42
C ASN A 294 -0.55 -1.29 11.37
N GLY A 295 -0.67 -2.38 10.61
CA GLY A 295 0.35 -3.41 10.51
C GLY A 295 0.40 -4.32 11.74
N SER A 296 1.09 -5.44 11.56
CA SER A 296 1.41 -6.37 12.63
C SER A 296 2.92 -6.39 12.91
N VAL A 297 3.32 -6.51 14.17
CA VAL A 297 4.73 -6.58 14.59
C VAL A 297 4.99 -7.88 15.32
N LEU A 298 5.98 -8.65 14.87
CA LEU A 298 6.49 -9.82 15.57
C LEU A 298 7.57 -9.38 16.55
N VAL A 299 7.46 -9.78 17.81
CA VAL A 299 8.45 -9.57 18.85
C VAL A 299 9.01 -10.92 19.25
N ARG A 300 10.31 -11.12 18.98
CA ARG A 300 11.05 -12.34 19.31
C ARG A 300 12.18 -11.99 20.25
N GLN A 301 12.15 -12.53 21.47
CA GLN A 301 13.20 -12.28 22.48
C GLN A 301 13.52 -10.77 22.65
N GLY A 302 12.48 -9.92 22.62
CA GLY A 302 12.61 -8.46 22.70
C GLY A 302 12.93 -7.73 21.39
N VAL A 303 13.35 -8.44 20.34
CA VAL A 303 13.60 -7.85 19.01
C VAL A 303 12.29 -7.74 18.23
N SER A 304 11.95 -6.51 17.84
CA SER A 304 10.73 -6.22 17.08
C SER A 304 11.00 -6.24 15.56
N ARG A 305 10.22 -7.03 14.82
CA ARG A 305 10.26 -7.15 13.36
C ARG A 305 8.88 -6.87 12.77
N PRO A 306 8.72 -5.84 11.90
CA PRO A 306 7.45 -5.59 11.24
C PRO A 306 7.11 -6.72 10.26
N LEU A 307 5.86 -7.17 10.27
CA LEU A 307 5.34 -8.12 9.29
C LEU A 307 4.98 -7.36 7.99
N SER A 308 5.28 -8.00 6.86
CA SER A 308 4.89 -7.48 5.54
C SER A 308 3.51 -8.03 5.19
N GLY A 309 2.56 -7.15 4.88
CA GLY A 309 1.22 -7.54 4.45
C GLY A 309 1.26 -8.55 3.29
N GLY A 310 0.49 -9.63 3.41
CA GLY A 310 0.40 -10.70 2.43
C GLY A 310 1.60 -11.65 2.37
N LYS A 311 2.63 -11.49 3.23
CA LYS A 311 3.74 -12.44 3.34
C LYS A 311 3.63 -13.24 4.64
N PRO A 312 3.66 -14.58 4.58
CA PRO A 312 3.67 -15.40 5.79
C PRO A 312 5.00 -15.26 6.53
N ALA A 313 4.92 -15.23 7.86
CA ALA A 313 6.07 -15.20 8.75
C ALA A 313 5.96 -16.34 9.76
N THR A 314 7.03 -17.13 9.87
CA THR A 314 7.11 -18.24 10.81
C THR A 314 7.23 -17.77 12.25
N LEU A 315 6.36 -18.30 13.09
CA LEU A 315 6.31 -18.11 14.54
C LEU A 315 7.04 -19.25 15.25
N LEU A 316 7.73 -18.91 16.34
CA LEU A 316 8.38 -19.83 17.25
C LEU A 316 7.69 -19.80 18.61
N ASP A 317 8.01 -20.80 19.43
CA ASP A 317 7.55 -20.84 20.81
C ASP A 317 8.04 -19.60 21.59
N GLY A 318 7.14 -19.00 22.36
CA GLY A 318 7.39 -17.77 23.12
C GLY A 318 7.34 -16.47 22.31
N ASP A 319 7.13 -16.52 20.99
CA ASP A 319 6.96 -15.31 20.17
C ASP A 319 5.69 -14.54 20.59
N VAL A 320 5.76 -13.21 20.48
CA VAL A 320 4.61 -12.32 20.71
C VAL A 320 4.33 -11.55 19.44
N VAL A 321 3.09 -11.55 18.97
CA VAL A 321 2.64 -10.73 17.85
C VAL A 321 1.77 -9.60 18.39
N ARG A 322 2.09 -8.37 18.00
CA ARG A 322 1.32 -7.17 18.33
C ARG A 322 0.52 -6.70 17.12
N PHE A 323 -0.78 -6.52 17.34
CA PHE A 323 -1.78 -6.08 16.36
C PHE A 323 -2.37 -4.76 16.84
N GLY A 324 -1.80 -3.62 16.44
CA GLY A 324 -2.22 -2.32 17.00
C GLY A 324 -2.02 -2.30 18.53
N ASP A 325 -3.12 -2.12 19.28
CA ASP A 325 -3.18 -2.10 20.74
C ASP A 325 -3.24 -3.49 21.40
N ARG A 326 -3.49 -4.56 20.63
CA ARG A 326 -3.64 -5.93 21.13
C ARG A 326 -2.39 -6.76 20.94
N THR A 327 -2.22 -7.77 21.80
CA THR A 327 -1.10 -8.71 21.71
C THR A 327 -1.55 -10.15 21.78
N MET A 328 -0.84 -11.02 21.06
CA MET A 328 -1.02 -12.46 21.05
C MET A 328 0.32 -13.11 21.31
N ARG A 329 0.40 -13.94 22.35
CA ARG A 329 1.55 -14.78 22.65
C ARG A 329 1.32 -16.17 22.06
N VAL A 330 2.38 -16.74 21.51
CA VAL A 330 2.40 -18.09 20.99
C VAL A 330 3.10 -18.99 22.01
N SER A 331 2.50 -20.13 22.32
CA SER A 331 3.11 -21.19 23.12
C SER A 331 2.91 -22.55 22.46
N ARG A 332 3.90 -23.43 22.59
CA ARG A 332 3.79 -24.84 22.21
C ARG A 332 3.51 -25.68 23.46
N GLU A 333 2.31 -26.22 23.56
CA GLU A 333 1.93 -27.31 24.45
C GLU A 333 2.69 -28.56 24.00
N GLY A 334 3.65 -28.97 24.83
CA GLY A 334 4.50 -30.14 24.62
C GLY A 334 3.91 -31.41 25.22
#